data_AF-A0A661XK28-F1
#
_entry.id   AF-A0A661XK28-F1
#
_cell.length_a   1.000
_cell.length_b   1.000
_cell.length_c   1.000
_cell.angle_alpha   90.00
_cell.angle_beta   90.00
_cell.angle_gamma   90.00
#
_symmetry.space_group_name_H-M   'P 1'
#
loop_
_entity.id
_entity.type
_entity.pdbx_description
1 polymer ?
#
loop_
_entity_poly.entity_id
_entity_poly.type
_entity_poly.pdbx_seq_one_letter_code
_entity_poly.pdbx_strand_id
1 'polypeptide(L)' 'DCTHTSEKGCAVISSLKSGEIDESSYENYIKMGREKDHYESTIAERRKKDKSFGKMVNRAVKNKNQNKY' A
#
# COMPACT_ATOMS: atom_id res chain seq x y z
N ASP A 1 -4.97 -1.75 15.91
CA ASP A 1 -4.26 -0.95 14.90
C ASP A 1 -5.10 -0.87 13.64
N CYS A 2 -5.88 0.21 13.52
CA CYS A 2 -6.73 0.43 12.36
C CYS A 2 -5.91 1.13 11.28
N THR A 3 -5.92 0.59 10.06
CA THR A 3 -5.21 1.19 8.91
C THR A 3 -5.91 2.40 8.32
N HIS A 4 -7.05 2.81 8.90
CA HIS A 4 -7.87 3.96 8.51
C HIS A 4 -8.25 4.04 7.02
N THR A 5 -8.08 2.96 6.24
CA THR A 5 -8.22 2.97 4.77
C THR A 5 -9.42 2.17 4.27
N SER A 6 -9.65 0.96 4.78
CA SER A 6 -10.71 0.06 4.29
C SER A 6 -11.37 -0.78 5.40
N GLU A 7 -11.17 -0.41 6.66
CA GLU A 7 -11.72 -1.17 7.78
C GLU A 7 -13.14 -0.73 8.12
N LYS A 8 -14.05 -1.72 8.19
CA LYS A 8 -15.44 -1.50 8.61
C LYS A 8 -15.46 -1.14 10.10
N GLY A 9 -15.99 0.03 10.43
CA GLY A 9 -16.10 0.52 11.82
C GLY A 9 -14.98 1.47 12.25
N CYS A 10 -14.16 1.96 11.32
CA CYS A 10 -13.19 3.01 11.64
C CYS A 10 -13.91 4.29 12.10
N ALA A 11 -13.62 4.75 13.33
CA ALA A 11 -14.18 5.98 13.88
C ALA A 11 -13.86 7.20 12.99
N VAL A 12 -12.66 7.23 12.40
CA VAL A 12 -12.24 8.29 11.47
C VAL A 12 -13.08 8.31 10.18
N ILE A 13 -13.36 7.13 9.60
CA ILE A 13 -14.24 7.02 8.41
C ILE A 13 -15.69 7.40 8.79
N SER A 14 -16.12 7.09 10.00
CA SER A 14 -17.45 7.43 10.48
C SER A 14 -17.59 8.94 10.69
N SER A 15 -16.59 9.59 11.29
CA SER A 15 -16.51 11.04 11.46
C SER A 15 -16.32 11.80 10.13
N LEU A 16 -15.68 11.19 9.13
CA LEU A 16 -15.67 11.71 7.75
C LEU A 16 -17.07 11.67 7.12
N LYS A 17 -17.79 10.55 7.29
CA LYS A 17 -19.16 10.42 6.78
C LYS A 17 -20.15 11.33 7.48
N SER A 18 -19.97 11.61 8.76
CA SER A 18 -20.80 12.56 9.50
C SER A 18 -20.42 14.03 9.25
N GLY A 19 -19.32 14.29 8.53
CA GLY A 19 -18.84 15.65 8.25
C GLY A 19 -18.15 16.35 9.42
N GLU A 20 -17.81 15.61 10.49
CA GLU A 20 -17.01 16.13 11.61
C GLU A 20 -15.54 16.35 11.20
N ILE A 21 -15.07 15.56 10.23
CA ILE A 21 -13.72 15.66 9.66
C ILE A 21 -13.85 16.04 8.20
N ASP A 22 -13.08 17.05 7.80
CA ASP A 22 -13.02 17.46 6.41
C ASP A 22 -12.28 16.42 5.55
N GLU A 23 -12.85 16.09 4.40
CA GLU A 23 -12.29 15.10 3.48
C GLU A 23 -10.87 15.46 3.02
N SER A 24 -10.55 16.76 2.89
CA SER A 24 -9.20 17.21 2.55
C SER A 24 -8.18 16.89 3.64
N SER A 25 -8.58 16.98 4.91
CA SER A 25 -7.71 16.65 6.04
C SER A 25 -7.40 15.15 6.08
N TYR A 26 -8.39 14.32 5.77
CA TYR A 26 -8.20 12.88 5.66
C TYR A 26 -7.35 12.48 4.45
N GLU A 27 -7.59 13.08 3.28
CA GLU A 27 -6.73 12.84 2.12
C GLU A 27 -5.28 13.23 2.40
N ASN A 28 -5.05 14.37 3.06
CA ASN A 28 -3.72 14.81 3.46
C ASN A 28 -3.08 13.84 4.44
N TYR A 29 -3.83 13.35 5.44
CA TYR A 29 -3.35 12.32 6.36
C TYR A 29 -2.92 11.03 5.64
N ILE A 30 -3.74 10.54 4.70
CA ILE A 30 -3.41 9.35 3.90
C ILE A 30 -2.20 9.59 3.01
N LYS A 31 -2.07 10.76 2.38
CA LYS A 31 -0.89 11.13 1.58
C LYS A 31 0.38 11.14 2.44
N MET A 32 0.34 11.80 3.59
CA MET A 32 1.46 11.85 4.53
C MET A 32 1.85 10.46 5.03
N GLY A 33 0.89 9.57 5.28
CA GLY A 33 1.17 8.17 5.64
C GLY A 33 1.95 7.43 4.55
N ARG A 34 1.57 7.60 3.27
CA ARG A 34 2.29 7.01 2.13
C ARG A 34 3.70 7.59 1.97
N GLU A 35 3.84 8.90 2.17
CA GLU A 35 5.15 9.57 2.12
C GLU A 35 6.06 9.10 3.27
N LYS A 36 5.49 8.93 4.47
CA LYS A 36 6.19 8.39 5.63
C LYS A 36 6.63 6.95 5.40
N ASP A 37 5.75 6.07 4.93
CA ASP A 37 6.10 4.68 4.60
C ASP A 37 7.22 4.62 3.55
N HIS A 38 7.17 5.50 2.55
CA HIS A 38 8.23 5.60 1.55
C HIS A 38 9.54 6.07 2.19
N TYR A 39 9.52 7.10 3.04
CA TYR A 39 10.72 7.65 3.68
C TYR A 39 11.33 6.71 4.73
N GLU A 40 10.49 6.04 5.52
CA GLU A 40 10.89 5.03 6.52
C GLU A 40 11.36 3.74 5.86
N SER A 41 10.87 3.41 4.66
CA SER A 41 11.38 2.28 3.88
C SER A 41 12.86 2.47 3.58
N THR A 42 13.69 1.69 4.26
CA THR A 42 15.14 1.73 4.09
C THR A 42 15.52 1.32 2.67
N ILE A 43 16.69 1.78 2.19
CA ILE A 43 17.24 1.36 0.89
C ILE A 43 17.33 -0.17 0.81
N ALA A 44 17.61 -0.84 1.95
CA ALA A 44 17.66 -2.29 2.05
C ALA A 44 16.28 -2.94 1.81
N GLU A 45 15.21 -2.40 2.38
CA GLU A 45 13.84 -2.89 2.16
C GLU A 45 13.37 -2.67 0.73
N ARG A 46 13.66 -1.49 0.15
CA ARG A 46 13.38 -1.20 -1.26
C ARG A 46 14.07 -2.21 -2.17
N ARG A 47 15.39 -2.41 -2.02
CA ARG A 47 16.16 -3.41 -2.77
C ARG A 47 15.65 -4.84 -2.57
N LYS A 48 15.22 -5.20 -1.36
CA LYS A 48 14.64 -6.52 -1.07
C LYS A 48 13.32 -6.72 -1.82
N LYS A 49 12.46 -5.70 -1.85
CA LYS A 49 11.18 -5.69 -2.57
C LYS A 49 11.36 -5.75 -4.08
N ASP A 50 12.28 -4.97 -4.64
CA ASP A 50 12.61 -5.03 -6.07
C ASP A 50 13.15 -6.40 -6.47
N LYS A 51 14.05 -6.98 -5.65
CA LYS A 51 14.61 -8.31 -5.90
C LYS A 51 13.55 -9.41 -5.82
N SER A 52 12.62 -9.33 -4.86
CA SER A 52 11.53 -10.32 -4.74
C SER A 52 10.56 -10.21 -5.90
N PHE A 53 10.23 -8.99 -6.34
CA PHE A 53 9.40 -8.73 -7.51
C PHE A 53 10.05 -9.27 -8.80
N GLY A 54 11.33 -8.96 -9.04
CA GLY A 54 12.05 -9.48 -10.20
C GLY A 54 12.09 -11.02 -10.26
N LYS A 55 12.23 -11.69 -9.10
CA LYS A 55 12.12 -13.15 -9.00
C LYS A 55 10.71 -13.65 -9.34
N MET A 56 9.67 -12.96 -8.87
CA MET A 56 8.28 -13.30 -9.17
C MET A 56 7.99 -13.21 -10.66
N VAL A 57 8.38 -12.10 -11.31
CA VAL A 57 8.21 -11.91 -12.76
C VAL A 57 8.94 -12.99 -13.55
N ASN A 58 10.20 -13.26 -13.21
CA ASN A 58 10.97 -14.32 -13.86
C ASN A 58 10.31 -15.70 -13.71
N ARG A 59 9.74 -16.02 -12.54
CA ARG A 59 8.97 -17.25 -12.34
C ARG A 59 7.70 -17.28 -13.20
N ALA A 60 6.95 -16.18 -13.24
CA ALA A 60 5.73 -16.07 -14.04
C ALA A 60 6.01 -16.24 -15.54
N VAL A 61 7.07 -15.60 -16.05
CA VAL A 61 7.51 -15.75 -17.46
C VAL A 61 7.97 -17.17 -17.76
N LYS A 62 8.75 -17.80 -16.87
CA LYS A 62 9.16 -19.20 -17.02
C LYS A 62 7.96 -20.15 -17.06
N ASN A 63 7.01 -19.99 -16.13
CA ASN A 63 5.79 -20.79 -16.11
C ASN A 63 4.97 -20.62 -17.39
N LYS A 64 4.85 -19.38 -17.91
CA LYS A 64 4.16 -19.12 -19.18
C LYS A 64 4.84 -19.80 -20.38
N ASN A 65 6.17 -19.86 -20.38
CA ASN A 65 6.93 -20.53 -21.45
C ASN A 65 6.87 -22.07 -21.33
N GLN A 66 6.76 -22.61 -20.12
CA GLN A 66 6.60 -24.06 -19.90
C GLN A 66 5.19 -24.56 -20.27
N ASN A 67 4.14 -23.77 -19.99
CA ASN A 67 2.76 -24.09 -20.38
C ASN A 67 2.45 -23.84 -21.87
N LYS A 68 3.45 -23.47 -22.68
CA LYS A 68 3.31 -23.22 -24.12
C LYS A 68 3.63 -24.44 -24.98
N TYR A 69 4.02 -25.55 -24.36
CA TYR A 69 4.27 -26.85 -25.00
C TYR A 69 3.34 -27.89 -24.40
#